data_AF-A0A2H6JRZ4-F1
#
_entry.id   AF-A0A2H6JRZ4-F1
#
_cell.length_a   1.000
_cell.length_b   1.000
_cell.length_c   1.000
_cell.angle_alpha   90.00
_cell.angle_beta   90.00
_cell.angle_gamma   90.00
#
_symmetry.space_group_name_H-M   'P 1'
#
loop_
_entity.id
_entity.type
_entity.pdbx_description
1 polymer ?
#
loop_
_entity_poly.entity_id
_entity_poly.type
_entity_poly.pdbx_seq_one_letter_code
_entity_poly.pdbx_strand_id
1 'polypeptide(L)'
;MSRLLRDQRMPALKNEQGTAIIAALLILMLLTFMAIAATNTTISEKAMVRSESIFEQNFYKAESAAMEGVQQMTNATLPQNLLAALNPGPLLRPANSKDSQSDLLNLDTNGDGVIDNNDTFDVTSQIGTNTHLIVIQMPIDSGSSKSLTQTSSRLYNYVAYGLSMADPDSTGRFLSVSIVKIGFKKRF
;
A
#
# COMPACT_ATOMS: atom_id res chain seq x y z
N MET A 1 -36.41 -91.34 30.25
CA MET A 1 -35.23 -91.32 29.37
C MET A 1 -35.04 -89.89 28.87
N SER A 2 -34.33 -89.05 29.62
CA SER A 2 -34.25 -87.61 29.34
C SER A 2 -32.85 -87.05 29.63
N ARG A 3 -32.49 -86.05 28.82
CA ARG A 3 -31.33 -85.14 28.91
C ARG A 3 -30.04 -85.68 28.28
N LEU A 4 -29.62 -85.05 27.18
CA LEU A 4 -28.67 -83.93 27.22
C LEU A 4 -28.37 -83.49 25.77
N LEU A 5 -29.18 -82.58 25.23
CA LEU A 5 -28.79 -81.77 24.07
C LEU A 5 -27.78 -80.73 24.60
N ARG A 6 -26.49 -80.99 24.37
CA ARG A 6 -25.38 -80.11 24.72
C ARG A 6 -25.38 -78.95 23.71
N ASP A 7 -25.84 -77.78 24.15
CA ASP A 7 -25.82 -76.52 23.40
C ASP A 7 -24.36 -76.15 23.09
N GLN A 8 -23.90 -76.41 21.86
CA GLN A 8 -22.62 -75.92 21.35
C GLN A 8 -22.80 -74.49 20.83
N ARG A 9 -22.89 -73.52 21.75
CA ARG A 9 -22.66 -72.12 21.39
C ARG A 9 -21.16 -71.92 21.24
N MET A 10 -20.72 -71.73 20.00
CA MET A 10 -19.36 -71.27 19.72
C MET A 10 -19.13 -69.95 20.48
N PRO A 11 -18.03 -69.80 21.22
CA PRO A 11 -17.73 -68.55 21.90
C PRO A 11 -17.60 -67.46 20.84
N ALA A 12 -18.41 -66.40 20.95
CA ALA A 12 -18.26 -65.22 20.11
C ALA A 12 -16.82 -64.69 20.28
N LEU A 13 -16.05 -64.67 19.19
CA LEU A 13 -14.70 -64.11 19.17
C LEU A 13 -14.78 -62.64 19.62
N LYS A 14 -14.36 -62.35 20.85
CA LYS A 14 -14.27 -60.99 21.40
C LYS A 14 -13.06 -60.28 20.77
N ASN A 15 -13.23 -59.71 19.58
CA ASN A 15 -12.21 -58.93 18.87
C ASN A 15 -12.29 -57.41 19.19
N GLU A 16 -12.83 -57.06 20.35
CA GLU A 16 -13.09 -55.68 20.78
C GLU A 16 -11.79 -54.85 20.95
N GLN A 17 -10.68 -55.51 21.29
CA GLN A 17 -9.37 -54.87 21.44
C GLN A 17 -8.80 -54.38 20.09
N GLY A 18 -8.99 -55.12 19.00
CA GLY A 18 -8.52 -54.72 17.68
C GLY A 18 -9.33 -53.57 17.09
N THR A 19 -10.65 -53.56 17.31
CA THR A 19 -11.53 -52.49 16.86
C THR A 19 -11.27 -51.17 17.56
N ALA A 20 -10.87 -51.20 18.84
CA ALA A 20 -10.49 -50.00 19.59
C ALA A 20 -9.23 -49.34 19.02
N ILE A 21 -8.24 -50.13 18.60
CA ILE A 21 -7.01 -49.62 17.97
C ILE A 21 -7.33 -48.96 16.62
N ILE A 22 -8.16 -49.59 15.79
CA ILE A 22 -8.55 -49.03 14.50
C ILE A 22 -9.34 -47.72 14.69
N ALA A 23 -10.28 -47.69 15.64
CA ALA A 23 -11.02 -46.47 15.96
C ALA A 23 -10.09 -45.34 16.43
N ALA A 24 -9.11 -45.64 17.29
CA ALA A 24 -8.12 -44.67 17.74
C ALA A 24 -7.26 -44.14 16.58
N LEU A 25 -6.85 -45.01 15.65
CA LEU A 25 -6.09 -44.60 14.46
C LEU A 25 -6.91 -43.71 13.52
N LEU A 26 -8.19 -44.01 13.32
CA LEU A 26 -9.08 -43.17 12.51
C LEU A 26 -9.31 -41.80 13.14
N ILE A 27 -9.47 -41.73 14.46
CA ILE A 27 -9.57 -40.47 15.19
C ILE A 27 -8.25 -39.69 15.06
N LEU A 28 -7.10 -40.35 15.23
CA LEU A 28 -5.79 -39.72 15.08
C LEU A 28 -5.59 -39.15 13.67
N MET A 29 -5.98 -39.90 12.64
CA MET A 29 -5.90 -39.47 11.24
C MET A 29 -6.82 -38.27 10.96
N LEU A 30 -8.01 -38.25 11.55
CA LEU A 30 -8.92 -37.11 11.43
C LEU A 30 -8.31 -35.86 12.09
N LEU A 31 -7.75 -36.01 13.29
CA LEU A 31 -7.10 -34.93 14.02
C LEU A 31 -5.89 -34.37 13.27
N THR A 32 -5.07 -35.22 12.63
CA THR A 32 -3.94 -34.74 11.83
C THR A 32 -4.40 -33.95 10.61
N PHE A 33 -5.46 -34.37 9.92
CA PHE A 33 -6.01 -33.57 8.81
C PHE A 33 -6.56 -32.23 9.28
N MET A 34 -7.27 -32.19 10.42
CA MET A 34 -7.73 -30.93 11.00
C MET A 34 -6.55 -30.03 11.38
N ALA A 35 -5.49 -30.58 11.98
CA ALA A 35 -4.30 -29.83 12.35
C ALA A 35 -3.57 -29.25 11.13
N ILE A 36 -3.47 -30.01 10.03
CA ILE A 36 -2.87 -29.53 8.77
C ILE A 36 -3.74 -28.42 8.17
N ALA A 37 -5.06 -28.61 8.10
CA ALA A 37 -5.97 -27.61 7.57
C ALA A 37 -5.91 -26.30 8.36
N ALA A 38 -5.92 -26.38 9.69
CA ALA A 38 -5.80 -25.21 10.57
C ALA A 38 -4.45 -24.48 10.36
N THR A 39 -3.35 -25.24 10.25
CA THR A 39 -2.01 -24.68 10.01
C THR A 39 -1.95 -23.92 8.68
N ASN A 40 -2.52 -24.50 7.62
CA ASN A 40 -2.56 -23.85 6.31
C ASN A 40 -3.37 -22.54 6.35
N THR A 41 -4.52 -22.55 7.01
CA THR A 41 -5.32 -21.33 7.20
C THR A 41 -4.52 -20.25 7.94
N THR A 42 -3.86 -20.61 9.05
CA THR A 42 -3.04 -19.64 9.82
C THR A 42 -1.88 -19.09 9.00
N ILE A 43 -1.25 -19.90 8.14
CA ILE A 43 -0.19 -19.43 7.24
C ILE A 43 -0.74 -18.38 6.26
N SER A 44 -1.90 -18.65 5.64
CA SER A 44 -2.54 -17.72 4.71
C SER A 44 -2.97 -16.42 5.40
N GLU A 45 -3.60 -16.49 6.56
CA GLU A 45 -3.99 -15.31 7.35
C GLU A 45 -2.78 -14.47 7.72
N LYS A 46 -1.69 -15.10 8.18
CA LYS A 46 -0.46 -14.38 8.51
C LYS A 46 0.16 -13.69 7.29
N ALA A 47 0.12 -14.31 6.12
CA ALA A 47 0.60 -13.69 4.89
C ALA A 47 -0.25 -12.47 4.51
N MET A 48 -1.58 -12.57 4.63
CA MET A 48 -2.50 -11.46 4.36
C MET A 48 -2.28 -10.29 5.33
N VAL A 49 -2.24 -10.55 6.64
CA VAL A 49 -1.99 -9.52 7.66
C VAL A 49 -0.65 -8.81 7.45
N ARG A 50 0.39 -9.56 7.07
CA ARG A 50 1.70 -8.97 6.75
C ARG A 50 1.60 -8.06 5.53
N SER A 51 0.89 -8.46 4.48
CA SER A 51 0.70 -7.66 3.28
C SER A 51 -0.02 -6.35 3.59
N GLU A 52 -1.10 -6.42 4.36
CA GLU A 52 -1.88 -5.25 4.78
C GLU A 52 -1.03 -4.30 5.63
N SER A 53 -0.31 -4.84 6.62
CA SER A 53 0.57 -4.02 7.48
C SER A 53 1.67 -3.30 6.70
N ILE A 54 2.28 -3.93 5.68
CA ILE A 54 3.28 -3.28 4.82
C ILE A 54 2.64 -2.16 4.00
N PHE A 55 1.45 -2.40 3.46
CA PHE A 55 0.70 -1.38 2.71
C PHE A 55 0.36 -0.17 3.57
N GLU A 56 -0.19 -0.37 4.78
CA GLU A 56 -0.55 0.72 5.69
C GLU A 56 0.68 1.55 6.07
N GLN A 57 1.80 0.91 6.42
CA GLN A 57 3.03 1.61 6.76
C GLN A 57 3.53 2.49 5.60
N ASN A 58 3.50 1.97 4.37
CA ASN A 58 3.88 2.74 3.20
C ASN A 58 2.89 3.86 2.90
N PHE A 59 1.59 3.63 3.09
CA PHE A 59 0.58 4.65 2.93
C PHE A 59 0.82 5.83 3.88
N TYR A 60 1.05 5.57 5.18
CA TYR A 60 1.32 6.63 6.15
C TYR A 60 2.62 7.38 5.87
N LYS A 61 3.66 6.69 5.38
CA LYS A 61 4.91 7.34 4.93
C LYS A 61 4.66 8.25 3.73
N ALA A 62 3.92 7.77 2.73
CA ALA A 62 3.57 8.55 1.55
C ALA A 62 2.72 9.78 1.92
N GLU A 63 1.74 9.63 2.82
CA GLU A 63 0.95 10.75 3.32
C GLU A 63 1.82 11.78 4.06
N SER A 64 2.72 11.31 4.93
CA SER A 64 3.64 12.17 5.68
C SER A 64 4.55 12.96 4.73
N ALA A 65 5.04 12.33 3.66
CA ALA A 65 5.86 12.98 2.65
C ALA A 65 5.08 14.01 1.81
N ALA A 66 3.83 13.71 1.46
CA ALA A 66 2.94 14.68 0.80
C ALA A 66 2.70 15.89 1.70
N MET A 67 2.43 15.66 3.00
CA MET A 67 2.27 16.73 4.00
C MET A 67 3.56 17.54 4.19
N GLU A 68 4.73 16.90 4.16
CA GLU A 68 6.02 17.58 4.18
C GLU A 68 6.13 18.56 3.00
N GLY A 69 5.77 18.12 1.79
CA GLY A 69 5.72 18.98 0.61
C GLY A 69 4.78 20.18 0.78
N VAL A 70 3.58 19.96 1.32
CA VAL A 70 2.65 21.05 1.67
C VAL A 70 3.26 22.01 2.69
N GLN A 71 3.93 21.51 3.71
CA GLN A 71 4.55 22.33 4.76
C GLN A 71 5.70 23.17 4.19
N GLN A 72 6.58 22.57 3.38
CA GLN A 72 7.68 23.28 2.72
C GLN A 72 7.13 24.41 1.82
N MET A 73 6.08 24.12 1.04
CA MET A 73 5.40 25.12 0.21
C MET A 73 4.67 26.19 1.00
N THR A 74 4.13 25.84 2.17
CA THR A 74 3.46 26.79 3.07
C THR A 74 4.48 27.73 3.72
N ASN A 75 5.64 27.22 4.13
CA ASN A 75 6.72 27.98 4.75
C ASN A 75 7.45 28.91 3.78
N ALA A 76 7.43 28.60 2.48
CA ALA A 76 7.99 29.49 1.48
C ALA A 76 7.17 30.81 1.40
N THR A 77 7.84 31.93 1.62
CA THR A 77 7.21 33.27 1.69
C THR A 77 7.37 34.07 0.41
N LEU A 78 8.40 33.79 -0.39
CA LEU A 78 8.68 34.51 -1.63
C LEU A 78 7.91 33.90 -2.82
N PRO A 79 7.13 34.68 -3.58
CA PRO A 79 6.37 34.18 -4.73
C PRO A 79 7.25 33.51 -5.80
N GLN A 80 8.48 33.98 -5.96
CA GLN A 80 9.45 33.43 -6.93
C GLN A 80 9.81 31.97 -6.64
N ASN A 81 9.84 31.59 -5.37
CA ASN A 81 10.17 30.22 -4.95
C ASN A 81 9.00 29.25 -5.13
N LEU A 82 7.81 29.78 -5.45
CA LEU A 82 6.54 29.05 -5.45
C LEU A 82 5.93 29.01 -6.85
N LEU A 83 6.61 29.61 -7.83
CA LEU A 83 6.22 29.57 -9.22
C LEU A 83 7.18 28.63 -9.94
N ALA A 84 6.68 27.46 -10.31
CA ALA A 84 7.50 26.41 -10.90
C ALA A 84 8.14 26.84 -12.24
N ALA A 85 7.48 27.73 -12.99
CA ALA A 85 8.04 28.33 -14.20
C ALA A 85 9.17 29.35 -13.93
N LEU A 86 9.28 29.86 -12.69
CA LEU A 86 10.31 30.81 -12.28
C LEU A 86 11.45 30.14 -11.50
N ASN A 87 11.15 29.06 -10.77
CA ASN A 87 12.14 28.28 -10.03
C ASN A 87 11.87 26.77 -10.18
N PRO A 88 12.32 26.15 -11.29
CA PRO A 88 12.27 24.71 -11.46
C PRO A 88 13.31 24.06 -10.53
N GLY A 89 12.91 23.79 -9.30
CA GLY A 89 13.69 23.05 -8.32
C GLY A 89 13.25 21.58 -8.24
N PRO A 90 13.97 20.73 -7.50
CA PRO A 90 13.61 19.32 -7.36
C PRO A 90 12.27 19.14 -6.64
N LEU A 91 11.89 20.08 -5.77
CA LEU A 91 10.64 20.05 -5.01
C LEU A 91 9.41 20.46 -5.82
N LEU A 92 9.54 21.46 -6.70
CA LEU A 92 8.39 22.14 -7.31
C LEU A 92 8.50 22.15 -8.84
N ARG A 93 7.49 21.61 -9.51
CA ARG A 93 7.44 21.50 -10.99
C ARG A 93 6.14 22.05 -11.58
N PRO A 94 6.16 22.57 -12.82
CA PRO A 94 4.94 22.93 -13.51
C PRO A 94 4.23 21.67 -14.02
N ALA A 95 2.90 21.68 -14.05
CA ALA A 95 2.13 20.63 -14.69
C ALA A 95 2.48 20.52 -16.20
N ASN A 96 2.30 19.32 -16.75
CA ASN A 96 2.51 19.00 -18.16
C ASN A 96 1.65 19.92 -19.05
N SER A 97 2.27 20.58 -20.03
CA SER A 97 1.58 21.53 -20.90
C SER A 97 0.66 20.89 -21.93
N LYS A 98 0.85 19.60 -22.25
CA LYS A 98 0.02 18.84 -23.20
C LYS A 98 -1.23 18.28 -22.54
N ASP A 99 -1.10 17.82 -21.30
CA ASP A 99 -2.22 17.31 -20.50
C ASP A 99 -2.02 17.68 -19.04
N SER A 100 -2.39 18.92 -18.73
CA SER A 100 -2.14 19.53 -17.42
C SER A 100 -3.05 19.00 -16.31
N GLN A 101 -4.09 18.25 -16.66
CA GLN A 101 -5.04 17.67 -15.72
C GLN A 101 -4.66 16.24 -15.34
N SER A 102 -3.74 15.60 -16.09
CA SER A 102 -3.34 14.23 -15.85
C SER A 102 -2.25 14.12 -14.80
N ASP A 103 -2.65 13.68 -13.60
CA ASP A 103 -1.75 13.48 -12.47
C ASP A 103 -0.63 12.49 -12.77
N LEU A 104 -0.95 11.36 -13.41
CA LEU A 104 0.01 10.30 -13.70
C LEU A 104 1.06 10.75 -14.73
N LEU A 105 0.64 11.48 -15.78
CA LEU A 105 1.57 12.03 -16.78
C LEU A 105 2.42 13.19 -16.24
N ASN A 106 2.02 13.79 -15.12
CA ASN A 106 2.82 14.80 -14.44
C ASN A 106 3.93 14.18 -13.58
N LEU A 107 3.80 12.90 -13.23
CA LEU A 107 4.74 12.17 -12.39
C LEU A 107 5.67 11.29 -13.22
N ASP A 108 5.11 10.60 -14.22
CA ASP A 108 5.82 9.77 -15.20
C ASP A 108 6.65 10.67 -16.14
N THR A 109 7.92 10.88 -15.80
CA THR A 109 8.79 11.81 -16.54
C THR A 109 9.56 11.08 -17.64
N ASN A 110 9.74 9.77 -17.51
CA ASN A 110 10.43 8.95 -18.51
C ASN A 110 9.47 8.47 -19.62
N GLY A 111 8.15 8.50 -19.39
CA GLY A 111 7.08 8.14 -20.31
C GLY A 111 6.86 6.64 -20.48
N ASP A 112 7.28 5.81 -19.53
CA ASP A 112 7.17 4.35 -19.60
C ASP A 112 5.84 3.79 -19.04
N GLY A 113 5.02 4.64 -18.44
CA GLY A 113 3.72 4.29 -17.86
C GLY A 113 3.78 3.67 -16.47
N VAL A 114 4.94 3.66 -15.81
CA VAL A 114 5.16 3.11 -14.47
C VAL A 114 5.74 4.18 -13.56
N ILE A 115 5.06 4.48 -12.45
CA ILE A 115 5.57 5.43 -11.47
C ILE A 115 6.63 4.78 -10.59
N ASP A 116 7.90 5.12 -10.80
CA ASP A 116 9.02 4.52 -10.08
C ASP A 116 10.16 5.49 -9.69
N ASN A 117 11.31 4.94 -9.29
CA ASN A 117 12.48 5.72 -8.83
C ASN A 117 13.26 6.38 -9.97
N ASN A 118 12.97 6.00 -11.22
CA ASN A 118 13.51 6.62 -12.41
C ASN A 118 12.68 7.84 -12.83
N ASP A 119 11.52 8.06 -12.20
CA ASP A 119 10.73 9.27 -12.30
C ASP A 119 11.21 10.38 -11.38
N THR A 120 10.69 11.59 -11.62
CA THR A 120 11.14 12.81 -10.93
C THR A 120 10.54 12.94 -9.54
N PHE A 121 10.98 12.05 -8.66
CA PHE A 121 10.79 12.06 -7.22
C PHE A 121 12.13 12.40 -6.52
N ASP A 122 12.86 13.38 -7.08
CA ASP A 122 14.25 13.73 -6.71
C ASP A 122 14.40 14.30 -5.29
N VAL A 123 13.30 14.62 -4.60
CA VAL A 123 13.35 15.01 -3.19
C VAL A 123 12.97 13.81 -2.33
N THR A 124 13.98 13.19 -1.73
CA THR A 124 13.79 12.24 -0.65
C THR A 124 13.24 12.95 0.59
N SER A 125 12.14 12.43 1.13
CA SER A 125 11.52 12.90 2.36
C SER A 125 12.42 12.62 3.56
N GLN A 126 12.34 13.46 4.59
CA GLN A 126 13.00 13.19 5.87
C GLN A 126 12.39 12.00 6.62
N ILE A 127 11.22 11.52 6.18
CA ILE A 127 10.51 10.39 6.78
C ILE A 127 11.20 9.04 6.47
N GLY A 128 11.89 8.93 5.33
CA GLY A 128 12.58 7.68 4.97
C GLY A 128 13.29 7.73 3.62
N THR A 129 14.27 6.84 3.43
CA THR A 129 15.13 6.81 2.24
C THR A 129 14.42 6.40 0.96
N ASN A 130 13.39 5.55 1.06
CA ASN A 130 12.54 5.11 -0.05
C ASN A 130 11.21 5.87 -0.08
N THR A 131 11.20 7.06 0.53
CA THR A 131 10.02 7.92 0.59
C THR A 131 10.38 9.24 -0.05
N HIS A 132 9.59 9.65 -1.02
CA HIS A 132 9.88 10.79 -1.88
C HIS A 132 8.68 11.72 -1.93
N LEU A 133 8.95 12.96 -2.28
CA LEU A 133 7.92 13.97 -2.42
C LEU A 133 8.17 14.88 -3.62
N ILE A 134 7.09 15.41 -4.16
CA ILE A 134 7.13 16.40 -5.23
C ILE A 134 5.86 17.25 -5.16
N VAL A 135 5.98 18.52 -5.50
CA VAL A 135 4.85 19.43 -5.62
C VAL A 135 4.73 19.88 -7.07
N ILE A 136 3.51 19.80 -7.60
CA ILE A 136 3.19 20.21 -8.96
C ILE A 136 2.29 21.45 -8.88
N GLN A 137 2.68 22.50 -9.58
CA GLN A 137 1.85 23.67 -9.80
C GLN A 137 0.90 23.38 -10.97
N MET A 138 -0.40 23.37 -10.67
CA MET A 138 -1.45 23.21 -11.67
C MET A 138 -1.66 24.51 -12.46
N PRO A 139 -2.21 24.43 -13.69
CA PRO A 139 -2.60 25.63 -14.42
C PRO A 139 -3.58 26.47 -13.63
N ILE A 140 -3.56 27.77 -13.90
CA ILE A 140 -4.56 28.70 -13.40
C ILE A 140 -5.77 28.60 -14.33
N ASP A 141 -6.92 28.17 -13.81
CA ASP A 141 -8.15 28.11 -14.60
C ASP A 141 -8.51 29.50 -15.16
N SER A 142 -8.89 29.55 -16.43
CA SER A 142 -9.34 30.78 -17.09
C SER A 142 -10.51 31.40 -16.31
N GLY A 143 -10.36 32.63 -15.83
CA GLY A 143 -11.36 33.32 -15.01
C GLY A 143 -11.03 33.38 -13.51
N SER A 144 -10.01 32.64 -13.05
CA SER A 144 -9.46 32.75 -11.67
C SER A 144 -8.60 34.00 -11.46
N SER A 145 -8.50 34.85 -12.48
CA SER A 145 -7.59 35.98 -12.57
C SER A 145 -8.20 37.24 -11.93
N LYS A 146 -7.53 37.72 -10.88
CA LYS A 146 -7.66 39.06 -10.26
C LYS A 146 -8.99 39.35 -9.54
N SER A 147 -8.90 39.47 -8.21
CA SER A 147 -9.74 40.46 -7.53
C SER A 147 -9.34 41.86 -8.03
N LEU A 148 -10.28 42.60 -8.60
CA LEU A 148 -10.11 43.97 -9.09
C LEU A 148 -9.81 45.00 -7.97
N THR A 149 -9.84 44.58 -6.70
CA THR A 149 -9.73 45.48 -5.55
C THR A 149 -8.39 45.42 -4.81
N GLN A 150 -7.51 44.47 -5.12
CA GLN A 150 -6.18 44.39 -4.48
C GLN A 150 -5.10 44.05 -5.51
N THR A 151 -4.20 45.01 -5.72
CA THR A 151 -3.12 45.06 -6.72
C THR A 151 -2.14 43.88 -6.73
N SER A 152 -2.23 42.92 -5.80
CA SER A 152 -1.11 41.98 -5.58
C SER A 152 -1.46 40.51 -5.42
N SER A 153 -2.72 40.09 -5.21
CA SER A 153 -3.00 38.72 -4.78
C SER A 153 -3.58 37.77 -5.85
N ARG A 154 -2.79 36.79 -6.30
CA ARG A 154 -3.18 35.69 -7.20
C ARG A 154 -3.28 34.37 -6.42
N LEU A 155 -4.34 33.60 -6.70
CA LEU A 155 -4.53 32.25 -6.15
C LEU A 155 -3.88 31.23 -7.09
N TYR A 156 -3.03 30.38 -6.55
CA TYR A 156 -2.39 29.29 -7.27
C TYR A 156 -2.85 27.95 -6.71
N ASN A 157 -3.06 26.99 -7.61
CA ASN A 157 -3.40 25.62 -7.29
C ASN A 157 -2.13 24.78 -7.32
N TYR A 158 -1.91 24.01 -6.26
CA TYR A 158 -0.80 23.09 -6.14
C TYR A 158 -1.31 21.71 -5.77
N VAL A 159 -0.52 20.70 -6.13
CA VAL A 159 -0.73 19.33 -5.74
C VAL A 159 0.58 18.79 -5.21
N ALA A 160 0.60 18.41 -3.93
CA ALA A 160 1.72 17.68 -3.34
C ALA A 160 1.49 16.18 -3.50
N TYR A 161 2.53 15.48 -3.92
CA TYR A 161 2.58 14.03 -4.00
C TYR A 161 3.61 13.52 -3.02
N GLY A 162 3.26 12.43 -2.34
CA GLY A 162 4.20 11.62 -1.59
C GLY A 162 4.17 10.22 -2.14
N LEU A 163 5.35 9.66 -2.38
CA LEU A 163 5.56 8.30 -2.84
C LEU A 163 6.33 7.57 -1.75
N SER A 164 5.87 6.38 -1.36
CA SER A 164 6.64 5.50 -0.48
C SER A 164 6.70 4.12 -1.08
N MET A 165 7.93 3.62 -1.21
CA MET A 165 8.20 2.26 -1.63
C MET A 165 8.65 1.44 -0.42
N ALA A 166 8.13 0.22 -0.32
CA ALA A 166 8.62 -0.74 0.67
C ALA A 166 10.10 -1.04 0.42
N ASP A 167 10.78 -1.66 1.37
CA ASP A 167 12.11 -2.19 1.06
C ASP A 167 12.01 -3.27 -0.03
N PRO A 168 12.94 -3.25 -1.01
CA PRO A 168 12.94 -4.24 -2.05
C PRO A 168 13.24 -5.62 -1.47
N ASP A 169 12.60 -6.65 -2.02
CA ASP A 169 12.93 -8.03 -1.68
C ASP A 169 14.31 -8.44 -2.24
N SER A 170 14.72 -9.69 -1.99
CA SER A 170 15.99 -10.22 -2.51
C SER A 170 16.07 -10.28 -4.05
N THR A 171 14.96 -10.02 -4.76
CA THR A 171 14.89 -9.93 -6.22
C THR A 171 14.88 -8.48 -6.73
N GLY A 172 14.96 -7.50 -5.82
CA GLY A 172 14.90 -6.07 -6.16
C GLY A 172 13.48 -5.56 -6.38
N ARG A 173 12.44 -6.34 -6.10
CA ARG A 173 11.05 -5.94 -6.29
C ARG A 173 10.51 -5.26 -5.04
N PHE A 174 9.84 -4.13 -5.23
CA PHE A 174 9.12 -3.46 -4.16
C PHE A 174 7.86 -4.24 -3.80
N LEU A 175 7.75 -4.65 -2.53
CA LEU A 175 6.62 -5.42 -2.02
C LEU A 175 5.33 -4.59 -1.95
N SER A 176 5.46 -3.27 -1.94
CA SER A 176 4.35 -2.33 -1.91
C SER A 176 4.85 -0.95 -2.37
N VAL A 177 4.01 -0.26 -3.14
CA VAL A 177 4.21 1.13 -3.56
C VAL A 177 2.93 1.87 -3.25
N SER A 178 3.04 2.94 -2.47
CA SER A 178 1.90 3.78 -2.11
C SER A 178 2.16 5.21 -2.58
N ILE A 179 1.16 5.80 -3.23
CA ILE A 179 1.18 7.20 -3.63
C ILE A 179 0.00 7.94 -2.99
N VAL A 180 0.28 9.11 -2.43
CA VAL A 180 -0.72 9.98 -1.84
C VAL A 180 -0.67 11.33 -2.53
N LYS A 181 -1.85 11.85 -2.88
CA LYS A 181 -2.04 13.15 -3.53
C LYS A 181 -2.79 14.09 -2.58
N ILE A 182 -2.23 15.27 -2.33
CA ILE A 182 -2.86 16.33 -1.55
C ILE A 182 -2.95 17.60 -2.40
N GLY A 183 -4.17 18.00 -2.75
CA GLY A 183 -4.43 19.28 -3.41
C GLY A 183 -4.52 20.42 -2.40
N PHE A 184 -3.86 21.54 -2.67
CA PHE A 184 -3.96 22.75 -1.85
C PHE A 184 -3.89 24.01 -2.69
N LYS A 185 -4.40 25.12 -2.14
CA LYS A 185 -4.37 26.42 -2.80
C LYS A 185 -3.65 27.43 -1.94
N LYS A 186 -2.82 28.28 -2.55
CA LYS A 186 -2.09 29.34 -1.85
C LYS A 186 -2.17 30.65 -2.61
N ARG A 187 -2.34 31.75 -1.86
CA ARG A 187 -2.40 33.11 -2.39
C ARG A 187 -1.07 33.83 -2.21
N PHE A 188 -0.70 34.63 -3.20
CA PHE A 188 0.38 35.62 -3.12
C PHE A 188 -0.16 36.90 -3.71
#